data_AF-A0A528TGP7-F1
#
_entry.id   AF-A0A528TGP7-F1
#
_cell.length_a   1.000
_cell.length_b   1.000
_cell.length_c   1.000
_cell.angle_alpha   90.00
_cell.angle_beta   90.00
_cell.angle_gamma   90.00
#
_symmetry.space_group_name_H-M   'P 1'
#
loop_
_entity.id
_entity.type
_entity.pdbx_description
1 polymer ?
#
loop_
_entity_poly.entity_id
_entity_poly.type
_entity_poly.pdbx_seq_one_letter_code
_entity_poly.pdbx_strand_id
1 'polypeptide(L)'
;ALVEPEEEEVEIEALARSVVTDFENYVKLNKKISPEVVGAASQIDDYSKLADTVASHLAIKIPEKQEMLATLSVKERLEKAMGFMEAEISVLQVEKRIRS
;
A
#
# COMPACT_ATOMS: atom_id res chain seq x y z
N ALA A 1 -13.95 20.82 2.64
CA ALA A 1 -13.37 19.74 1.83
C ALA A 1 -12.70 20.41 0.64
N LEU A 2 -11.40 20.23 0.46
CA LEU A 2 -10.75 20.63 -0.79
C LEU A 2 -11.21 19.60 -1.82
N VAL A 3 -11.90 20.07 -2.86
CA VAL A 3 -12.37 19.22 -3.96
C VAL A 3 -11.19 19.11 -4.91
N GLU A 4 -10.64 17.90 -5.03
CA GLU A 4 -9.57 17.64 -5.99
C GLU A 4 -10.15 17.72 -7.43
N PRO A 5 -9.40 18.24 -8.40
CA PRO A 5 -9.86 18.33 -9.79
C PRO A 5 -10.18 16.93 -10.35
N GLU A 6 -11.19 16.81 -11.22
CA GLU A 6 -11.66 15.51 -11.78
C GLU A 6 -10.55 14.64 -12.39
N GLU A 7 -9.51 15.25 -12.98
CA GLU A 7 -8.36 14.51 -13.52
C GLU A 7 -7.51 13.83 -12.43
N GLU A 8 -7.40 14.46 -11.25
CA GLU A 8 -6.66 13.94 -10.11
C GLU A 8 -7.40 12.77 -9.44
N GLU A 9 -8.74 12.80 -9.43
CA GLU A 9 -9.57 11.69 -8.93
C GLU A 9 -9.37 10.40 -9.77
N VAL A 10 -9.30 10.53 -11.11
CA VAL A 10 -9.07 9.38 -12.02
C VAL A 10 -7.66 8.80 -11.82
N GLU A 11 -6.65 9.65 -11.64
CA GLU A 11 -5.29 9.20 -11.34
C GLU A 11 -5.21 8.47 -9.99
N ILE A 12 -5.88 9.00 -8.96
CA ILE A 12 -5.90 8.39 -7.62
C ILE A 12 -6.62 7.03 -7.66
N GLU A 13 -7.72 6.90 -8.40
CA GLU A 13 -8.39 5.62 -8.57
C GLU A 13 -7.48 4.60 -9.27
N ALA A 14 -6.78 5.00 -10.33
CA ALA A 14 -5.83 4.13 -11.02
C ALA A 14 -4.67 3.70 -10.10
N LEU A 15 -4.18 4.62 -9.28
CA LEU A 15 -3.15 4.38 -8.28
C LEU A 15 -3.65 3.43 -7.18
N ALA A 16 -4.86 3.62 -6.68
CA ALA A 16 -5.48 2.77 -5.67
C ALA A 16 -5.63 1.32 -6.15
N ARG A 17 -6.04 1.11 -7.41
CA ARG A 17 -6.09 -0.24 -8.02
C ARG A 17 -4.71 -0.90 -8.08
N SER A 18 -3.68 -0.10 -8.37
CA SER A 18 -2.27 -0.56 -8.38
C SER A 18 -1.81 -0.93 -6.97
N VAL A 19 -2.10 -0.10 -5.96
CA VAL A 19 -1.84 -0.37 -4.54
C VAL A 19 -2.46 -1.70 -4.10
N VAL A 20 -3.72 -1.96 -4.44
CA VAL A 20 -4.39 -3.23 -4.07
C VAL A 20 -3.71 -4.43 -4.72
N THR A 21 -3.30 -4.31 -5.98
CA THR A 21 -2.60 -5.37 -6.72
C THR A 21 -1.23 -5.67 -6.11
N ASP A 22 -0.46 -4.63 -5.77
CA ASP A 22 0.84 -4.79 -5.12
C ASP A 22 0.70 -5.32 -3.71
N PHE A 23 -0.33 -4.90 -2.98
CA PHE A 23 -0.62 -5.42 -1.66
C PHE A 23 -0.96 -6.91 -1.69
N GLU A 24 -1.74 -7.36 -2.68
CA GLU A 24 -2.00 -8.78 -2.89
C GLU A 24 -0.69 -9.56 -3.13
N ASN A 25 0.21 -9.04 -3.96
CA ASN A 25 1.52 -9.64 -4.21
C ASN A 25 2.39 -9.67 -2.94
N TYR A 26 2.38 -8.59 -2.16
CA TYR A 26 3.08 -8.51 -0.89
C TYR A 26 2.57 -9.55 0.11
N VAL A 27 1.26 -9.68 0.29
CA VAL A 27 0.65 -10.67 1.20
C VAL A 27 0.95 -12.11 0.75
N LYS A 28 0.98 -12.39 -0.55
CA LYS A 28 1.38 -13.70 -1.09
C LYS A 28 2.83 -14.07 -0.73
N LEU A 29 3.72 -13.09 -0.64
CA LEU A 29 5.12 -13.31 -0.25
C LEU A 29 5.32 -13.30 1.27
N ASN A 30 4.60 -12.43 1.98
CA ASN A 30 4.66 -12.30 3.43
C ASN A 30 3.57 -13.15 4.11
N LYS A 31 3.90 -14.43 4.35
CA LYS A 31 3.00 -15.41 5.00
C LYS A 31 2.54 -15.06 6.42
N LYS A 32 3.01 -13.96 7.01
CA LYS A 32 2.55 -13.46 8.32
C LYS A 32 1.22 -12.70 8.22
N ILE A 33 0.85 -12.25 7.02
CA ILE A 33 -0.38 -11.47 6.79
C ILE A 33 -1.46 -12.41 6.27
N SER A 34 -2.68 -12.30 6.81
CA SER A 34 -3.81 -13.10 6.35
C SER A 34 -4.28 -12.62 4.97
N PRO A 35 -4.54 -13.54 4.02
CA PRO A 35 -5.15 -13.20 2.72
C PRO A 35 -6.50 -12.48 2.84
N GLU A 36 -7.22 -12.68 3.95
CA GLU A 36 -8.50 -11.99 4.21
C GLU A 36 -8.34 -10.46 4.25
N VAL A 37 -7.17 -9.97 4.63
CA VAL A 37 -6.87 -8.53 4.66
C VAL A 37 -6.85 -7.93 3.25
N VAL A 38 -6.44 -8.70 2.23
CA VAL A 38 -6.49 -8.25 0.82
C VAL A 38 -7.94 -8.07 0.38
N GLY A 39 -8.82 -9.01 0.76
CA GLY A 39 -10.25 -8.91 0.49
C GLY A 39 -10.89 -7.72 1.20
N ALA A 40 -10.48 -7.43 2.44
CA ALA A 40 -10.94 -6.24 3.14
C ALA A 40 -10.45 -4.94 2.46
N ALA A 41 -9.17 -4.89 2.06
CA ALA A 41 -8.58 -3.73 1.42
C ALA A 41 -9.20 -3.42 0.05
N SER A 42 -9.56 -4.44 -0.75
CA SER A 42 -10.16 -4.25 -2.07
C SER A 42 -11.60 -3.73 -2.04
N GLN A 43 -12.25 -3.74 -0.88
CA GLN A 43 -13.61 -3.19 -0.67
C GLN A 43 -13.59 -1.78 -0.09
N ILE A 44 -12.42 -1.17 0.10
CA ILE A 44 -12.30 0.18 0.65
C ILE A 44 -12.43 1.21 -0.48
N ASP A 45 -13.58 1.88 -0.55
CA ASP A 45 -13.85 2.98 -1.49
C ASP A 45 -13.19 4.31 -1.07
N ASP A 46 -12.79 4.43 0.21
CA ASP A 46 -12.08 5.59 0.75
C ASP A 46 -10.56 5.39 0.61
N TYR A 47 -9.97 5.96 -0.42
CA TYR A 47 -8.56 5.78 -0.74
C TYR A 47 -7.59 6.26 0.36
N SER A 48 -8.01 7.20 1.21
CA SER A 48 -7.25 7.55 2.41
C SER A 48 -7.21 6.37 3.39
N LYS A 49 -8.35 5.73 3.64
CA LYS A 49 -8.41 4.53 4.49
C LYS A 49 -7.70 3.34 3.87
N LEU A 50 -7.70 3.22 2.55
CA LEU A 50 -6.96 2.17 1.85
C LEU A 50 -5.47 2.31 2.14
N ALA A 51 -4.92 3.51 1.96
CA ALA A 51 -3.51 3.79 2.25
C ALA A 51 -3.15 3.48 3.70
N ASP A 52 -3.98 3.91 4.67
CA ASP A 52 -3.76 3.66 6.10
C ASP A 52 -3.89 2.16 6.46
N THR A 53 -4.79 1.44 5.81
CA THR A 53 -4.98 0.00 6.01
C THR A 53 -3.78 -0.77 5.50
N VAL A 54 -3.29 -0.46 4.30
CA VAL A 54 -2.06 -1.04 3.75
C VAL A 54 -0.88 -0.72 4.66
N ALA A 55 -0.72 0.55 5.06
CA ALA A 55 0.30 1.00 6.01
C ALA A 55 0.39 0.12 7.26
N SER A 56 -0.77 -0.19 7.84
CA SER A 56 -0.85 -0.95 9.09
C SER A 56 -0.22 -2.34 8.97
N HIS A 57 -0.27 -2.95 7.78
CA HIS A 57 0.25 -4.28 7.47
C HIS A 57 1.67 -4.29 6.90
N LEU A 58 2.22 -3.13 6.49
CA LEU A 58 3.60 -3.04 6.03
C LEU A 58 4.58 -3.24 7.19
N ALA A 59 5.62 -4.05 6.94
CA ALA A 59 6.70 -4.33 7.88
C ALA A 59 7.83 -3.28 7.84
N ILE A 60 7.47 -1.99 7.70
CA ILE A 60 8.42 -0.86 7.65
C ILE A 60 8.75 -0.31 9.04
N LYS A 61 9.78 0.56 9.13
CA LYS A 61 10.18 1.16 10.40
C LYS A 61 9.14 2.18 10.87
N ILE A 62 9.06 2.37 12.19
CA ILE A 62 8.13 3.33 12.80
C ILE A 62 8.26 4.75 12.23
N PRO A 63 9.46 5.32 12.03
CA PRO A 63 9.58 6.67 11.46
C PRO A 63 8.99 6.79 10.06
N GLU A 64 9.22 5.79 9.20
CA GLU A 64 8.69 5.73 7.82
C GLU A 64 7.16 5.64 7.84
N LYS A 65 6.61 4.82 8.75
CA LYS A 65 5.17 4.70 8.96
C LYS A 65 4.54 6.01 9.44
N GLN A 66 5.19 6.71 10.37
CA GLN A 66 4.73 8.02 10.86
C GLN A 66 4.76 9.07 9.74
N GLU A 67 5.81 9.09 8.93
CA GLU A 67 5.93 10.02 7.80
C GLU A 67 4.81 9.80 6.77
N MET A 68 4.49 8.54 6.47
CA MET A 68 3.40 8.20 5.56
C MET A 68 2.04 8.61 6.13
N LEU A 69 1.74 8.28 7.40
CA LEU A 69 0.47 8.65 8.04
C LEU A 69 0.32 10.17 8.25
N ALA A 70 1.43 10.91 8.31
CA ALA A 70 1.42 12.37 8.37
C ALA A 70 1.21 13.04 7.00
N THR A 71 1.23 12.27 5.91
CA THR A 71 1.06 12.80 4.54
C THR A 71 -0.43 13.09 4.28
N LEU A 72 -0.74 14.37 4.07
CA LEU A 72 -2.12 14.84 3.92
C LEU A 72 -2.74 14.47 2.58
N SER A 73 -1.96 14.55 1.49
CA SER A 73 -2.40 14.14 0.15
C SER A 73 -2.61 12.63 0.11
N VAL A 74 -3.79 12.21 -0.37
CA VAL A 74 -4.11 10.78 -0.54
C VAL A 74 -3.24 10.16 -1.62
N LYS A 75 -3.05 10.89 -2.74
CA LYS A 75 -2.17 10.49 -3.83
C LYS A 75 -0.75 10.21 -3.34
N GLU A 76 -0.12 11.18 -2.68
CA GLU A 76 1.24 11.00 -2.16
C GLU A 76 1.33 9.85 -1.15
N ARG A 77 0.29 9.62 -0.34
CA ARG A 77 0.25 8.53 0.63
C ARG A 77 0.18 7.17 -0.04
N LEU A 78 -0.63 7.03 -1.09
CA LEU A 78 -0.72 5.82 -1.91
C LEU A 78 0.61 5.56 -2.63
N GLU A 79 1.24 6.58 -3.21
CA GLU A 79 2.57 6.47 -3.84
C GLU A 79 3.64 6.00 -2.84
N LYS A 80 3.67 6.58 -1.65
CA LYS A 80 4.56 6.11 -0.56
C LYS A 80 4.28 4.67 -0.18
N ALA A 81 3.01 4.28 -0.04
CA ALA A 81 2.62 2.92 0.27
C ALA A 81 3.11 1.92 -0.80
N MET A 82 2.97 2.26 -2.09
CA MET A 82 3.53 1.47 -3.19
C MET A 82 5.05 1.34 -3.07
N GLY A 83 5.76 2.45 -2.92
CA GLY A 83 7.22 2.42 -2.84
C GLY A 83 7.75 1.55 -1.69
N PHE A 84 7.08 1.60 -0.53
CA PHE A 84 7.41 0.71 0.59
C PHE A 84 7.08 -0.76 0.30
N MET A 85 5.94 -1.05 -0.34
CA MET A 85 5.59 -2.42 -0.75
C MET A 85 6.60 -2.99 -1.73
N GLU A 86 6.98 -2.23 -2.76
CA GLU A 86 7.96 -2.67 -3.76
C GLU A 86 9.31 -2.99 -3.13
N ALA A 87 9.79 -2.13 -2.22
CA ALA A 87 11.03 -2.36 -1.49
C ALA A 87 10.97 -3.67 -0.68
N GLU A 88 9.89 -3.88 0.05
CA GLU A 88 9.69 -5.09 0.85
C GLU A 88 9.54 -6.36 0.00
N ILE A 89 8.79 -6.28 -1.10
CA ILE A 89 8.66 -7.37 -2.08
C ILE A 89 10.03 -7.75 -2.62
N SER A 90 10.85 -6.76 -2.99
CA SER A 90 12.22 -6.97 -3.48
C SER A 90 13.08 -7.72 -2.44
N VAL A 91 13.05 -7.29 -1.18
CA VAL A 91 13.75 -7.97 -0.08
C VAL A 91 13.28 -9.41 0.08
N LEU A 92 11.96 -9.64 0.16
CA LEU A 92 11.37 -10.97 0.32
C LEU A 92 11.71 -11.91 -0.85
N GLN A 93 11.75 -11.38 -2.08
CA GLN A 93 12.15 -12.15 -3.26
C GLN A 93 13.62 -12.55 -3.22
N VAL A 94 14.51 -11.65 -2.80
CA VAL A 94 15.94 -11.93 -2.64
C VAL A 94 16.15 -13.00 -1.56
N GLU A 95 15.49 -12.87 -0.39
CA GLU A 95 15.57 -13.88 0.67
C GLU A 95 15.08 -15.25 0.22
N LYS A 96 13.97 -15.30 -0.54
CA LYS A 96 13.44 -16.55 -1.11
C LYS A 96 14.43 -17.20 -2.08
N ARG A 97 15.12 -16.41 -2.92
CA ARG A 97 16.15 -16.89 -3.85
C ARG A 97 17.36 -17.46 -3.12
N ILE A 98 17.83 -16.83 -2.03
CA ILE A 98 18.98 -17.31 -1.25
C ILE A 98 18.66 -18.62 -0.52
N ARG A 99 17.40 -18.81 -0.11
CA ARG A 99 16.94 -20.01 0.61
C ARG A 99 16.61 -21.20 -0.30
N SER A 100 16.55 -20.99 -1.62
CA SER A 100 16.25 -22.03 -2.62
C SER A 100 17.54 -22.62 -3.17
#